data_AF-A0AAD5XS60-F1
#
_entry.id   AF-A0AAD5XS60-F1
#
_cell.length_a   1.000
_cell.length_b   1.000
_cell.length_c   1.000
_cell.angle_alpha   90.00
_cell.angle_beta   90.00
_cell.angle_gamma   90.00
#
_symmetry.space_group_name_H-M   'P 1'
#
loop_
_entity.id
_entity.type
_entity.pdbx_description
1 polymer ?
#
loop_
_entity_poly.entity_id
_entity_poly.type
_entity_poly.pdbx_seq_one_letter_code
_entity_poly.pdbx_strand_id
1 'polypeptide(L)'
;MSTDCFEIKNSSICKNFNNHFLDPKSLPTANVTSTTLFDNDIVSQSSDSSLNFINRVLLSAALCSFNVFKSDSCQQNLRLPQLCSDTCNIFLKNLNETLLSTDCENVNTVNRNFAFNAIKVACDGANSNSNCVVAANDDDKNNCGFINVELSTSFCTKNNDNCCLLKSNDTNTSTSTSVKKTPIVLTPGIGIQSEGQNLTKIYVIFGIIGFLLLLVLFIFLFCFFKSRKYKLKNTNNIFSNKDSKRNRNSYFKGPVNLKSENLIEKKQQNPNISNRSRDIGVNENTSLNRITESEIPSTVYNADYILNEYIDHNHGNQFLIAIHDFIPRSADEVELSKGDKILVIERYDDDFGLVENTTTNLRGVCPLTFLTEENYV
;
A
#
# COMPACT_ATOMS: atom_id res chain seq x y z
N MET A 1 -7.83 27.14 -1.16
CA MET A 1 -6.61 26.30 -1.22
C MET A 1 -5.98 26.34 0.15
N SER A 2 -5.56 25.17 0.68
CA SER A 2 -4.63 25.15 1.81
C SER A 2 -3.41 26.00 1.45
N THR A 3 -2.89 26.79 2.38
CA THR A 3 -1.75 27.70 2.14
C THR A 3 -0.45 26.97 1.77
N ASP A 4 -0.44 25.65 1.93
CA ASP A 4 0.77 24.84 1.86
C ASP A 4 0.87 24.04 0.55
N CYS A 5 -0.13 24.10 -0.34
CA CYS A 5 -0.08 23.40 -1.63
C CYS A 5 0.88 24.11 -2.60
N PHE A 6 1.69 23.38 -3.36
CA PHE A 6 2.48 23.96 -4.46
C PHE A 6 2.12 23.34 -5.80
N GLU A 7 2.20 24.16 -6.86
CA GLU A 7 1.88 23.76 -8.22
C GLU A 7 3.10 23.10 -8.89
N ILE A 8 2.89 21.98 -9.57
CA ILE A 8 3.88 21.34 -10.42
C ILE A 8 4.02 22.18 -11.70
N LYS A 9 5.15 22.90 -11.84
CA LYS A 9 5.45 23.72 -13.02
C LYS A 9 6.75 23.31 -13.66
N ASN A 10 6.72 23.10 -14.97
CA ASN A 10 7.89 22.75 -15.77
C ASN A 10 8.61 21.52 -15.23
N SER A 11 7.86 20.55 -14.70
CA SER A 11 8.44 19.29 -14.27
C SER A 11 9.04 18.58 -15.49
N SER A 12 10.29 18.16 -15.35
CA SER A 12 11.01 17.39 -16.35
C SER A 12 10.65 15.90 -16.31
N ILE A 13 10.21 15.42 -15.14
CA ILE A 13 9.86 14.02 -14.88
C ILE A 13 8.35 13.78 -14.97
N CYS A 14 7.56 14.61 -14.28
CA CYS A 14 6.12 14.52 -14.19
C CYS A 14 5.42 15.50 -15.16
N LYS A 15 5.90 15.60 -16.40
CA LYS A 15 5.40 16.57 -17.41
C LYS A 15 3.88 16.54 -17.58
N ASN A 16 3.30 15.35 -17.58
CA ASN A 16 1.86 15.13 -17.75
C ASN A 16 1.02 15.63 -16.57
N PHE A 17 1.66 15.95 -15.44
CA PHE A 17 1.04 16.46 -14.23
C PHE A 17 1.34 17.95 -14.00
N ASN A 18 1.91 18.65 -14.99
CA ASN A 18 2.03 20.10 -14.93
C ASN A 18 0.64 20.74 -14.67
N ASN A 19 0.61 21.80 -13.87
CA ASN A 19 -0.58 22.50 -13.37
C ASN A 19 -1.41 21.75 -12.32
N HIS A 20 -0.94 20.59 -11.84
CA HIS A 20 -1.51 19.94 -10.65
C HIS A 20 -0.84 20.45 -9.38
N PHE A 21 -1.51 20.29 -8.25
CA PHE A 21 -1.00 20.75 -6.96
C PHE A 21 -0.58 19.58 -6.09
N LEU A 22 0.44 19.76 -5.26
CA LEU A 22 0.90 18.77 -4.30
C LEU A 22 0.72 19.31 -2.89
N ASP A 23 0.32 18.44 -1.96
CA ASP A 23 0.39 18.68 -0.51
C ASP A 23 1.74 18.16 -0.01
N PRO A 24 2.69 19.03 0.39
CA PRO A 24 3.98 18.62 0.92
C PRO A 24 3.89 17.66 2.11
N LYS A 25 2.81 17.70 2.89
CA LYS A 25 2.60 16.83 4.06
C LYS A 25 2.24 15.40 3.68
N SER A 26 1.72 15.20 2.48
CA SER A 26 1.36 13.87 1.94
C SER A 26 2.56 13.15 1.32
N LEU A 27 3.66 13.87 1.06
CA LEU A 27 4.84 13.35 0.41
C LEU A 27 5.75 12.62 1.41
N PRO A 28 6.43 11.53 1.00
CA PRO A 28 7.32 10.76 1.88
C PRO A 28 8.47 11.60 2.45
N THR A 29 8.91 12.61 1.70
CA THR A 29 9.98 13.52 2.08
C THR A 29 9.40 14.89 2.44
N ALA A 30 9.38 15.21 3.73
CA ALA A 30 8.70 16.38 4.31
C ALA A 30 9.20 17.78 3.83
N ASN A 31 10.13 17.84 2.86
CA ASN A 31 10.79 19.08 2.42
C ASN A 31 10.55 19.41 0.93
N VAL A 32 9.64 18.73 0.26
CA VAL A 32 9.33 19.03 -1.14
C VAL A 32 8.47 20.28 -1.23
N THR A 33 9.12 21.42 -1.48
CA THR A 33 8.50 22.75 -1.58
C THR A 33 8.58 23.35 -2.99
N SER A 34 9.17 22.63 -3.94
CA SER A 34 9.32 23.06 -5.33
C SER A 34 9.28 21.89 -6.29
N THR A 35 8.94 22.17 -7.55
CA THR A 35 8.92 21.14 -8.61
C THR A 35 10.29 20.49 -8.83
N THR A 36 11.39 21.23 -8.69
CA THR A 36 12.73 20.64 -8.81
C THR A 36 13.03 19.64 -7.70
N LEU A 37 12.63 19.95 -6.46
CA LEU A 37 12.78 19.01 -5.34
C LEU A 37 11.89 17.78 -5.51
N PHE A 38 10.69 17.97 -6.04
CA PHE A 38 9.78 16.88 -6.37
C PHE A 38 10.37 15.96 -7.46
N ASP A 39 10.86 16.52 -8.56
CA ASP A 39 11.51 15.74 -9.63
C ASP A 39 12.70 14.94 -9.09
N ASN A 40 13.55 15.56 -8.26
CA ASN A 40 14.68 14.88 -7.64
C ASN A 40 14.25 13.74 -6.71
N ASP A 41 13.16 13.93 -5.97
CA ASP A 41 12.60 12.91 -5.08
C ASP A 41 12.09 11.71 -5.90
N ILE A 42 11.29 11.96 -6.96
CA ILE A 42 10.81 10.91 -7.87
C ILE A 42 11.97 10.17 -8.52
N VAL A 43 12.99 10.88 -9.01
CA VAL A 43 14.20 10.26 -9.57
C VAL A 43 14.91 9.42 -8.52
N SER A 44 15.09 9.92 -7.30
CA SER A 44 15.77 9.16 -6.26
C SER A 44 15.07 7.83 -5.96
N GLN A 45 13.73 7.85 -5.90
CA GLN A 45 12.90 6.67 -5.67
C GLN A 45 12.88 5.69 -6.85
N SER A 46 13.05 6.19 -8.09
CA SER A 46 13.01 5.38 -9.32
C SER A 46 14.38 5.01 -9.88
N SER A 47 15.46 5.57 -9.32
CA SER A 47 16.83 5.42 -9.82
C SER A 47 17.54 4.11 -9.42
N ASP A 48 16.82 3.15 -8.84
CA ASP A 48 17.42 1.86 -8.48
C ASP A 48 18.05 1.20 -9.71
N SER A 49 19.35 0.89 -9.60
CA SER A 49 20.13 0.28 -10.66
C SER A 49 19.60 -1.09 -11.10
N SER A 50 18.88 -1.79 -10.23
CA SER A 50 18.32 -3.12 -10.50
C SER A 50 17.08 -3.08 -11.41
N LEU A 51 16.40 -1.94 -11.51
CA LEU A 51 15.23 -1.81 -12.37
C LEU A 51 15.66 -1.69 -13.85
N ASN A 52 14.99 -2.40 -14.76
CA ASN A 52 15.14 -2.16 -16.18
C ASN A 52 14.53 -0.80 -16.60
N PHE A 53 14.85 -0.34 -17.82
CA PHE A 53 14.34 0.93 -18.36
C PHE A 53 12.81 1.09 -18.20
N ILE A 54 12.05 0.10 -18.66
CA ILE A 54 10.60 0.16 -18.74
C ILE A 54 10.02 0.37 -17.32
N ASN A 55 10.57 -0.34 -16.34
CA ASN A 55 10.17 -0.20 -14.95
C ASN A 55 10.48 1.17 -14.38
N ARG A 56 11.63 1.77 -14.70
CA ARG A 56 11.98 3.11 -14.18
C ARG A 56 10.99 4.15 -14.67
N VAL A 57 10.69 4.20 -15.96
CA VAL A 57 9.71 5.13 -16.54
C VAL A 57 8.33 4.96 -15.93
N LEU A 58 7.86 3.71 -15.88
CA LEU A 58 6.53 3.40 -15.36
C LEU A 58 6.44 3.69 -13.87
N LEU A 59 7.50 3.42 -13.10
CA LEU A 59 7.56 3.74 -11.69
C LEU A 59 7.57 5.25 -11.46
N SER A 60 8.35 6.04 -12.21
CA SER A 60 8.31 7.50 -12.11
C SER A 60 6.91 8.02 -12.40
N ALA A 61 6.27 7.58 -13.49
CA ALA A 61 4.91 8.01 -13.83
C ALA A 61 3.87 7.59 -12.78
N ALA A 62 4.00 6.38 -12.23
CA ALA A 62 3.16 5.90 -11.13
C ALA A 62 3.35 6.75 -9.87
N LEU A 63 4.59 7.05 -9.48
CA LEU A 63 4.88 7.92 -8.34
C LEU A 63 4.37 9.35 -8.56
N CYS A 64 4.50 9.90 -9.77
CA CYS A 64 3.92 11.21 -10.10
C CYS A 64 2.39 11.19 -9.91
N SER A 65 1.71 10.21 -10.52
CA SER A 65 0.26 10.05 -10.42
C SER A 65 -0.20 9.88 -8.98
N PHE A 66 0.52 9.05 -8.24
CA PHE A 66 0.20 8.69 -6.88
C PHE A 66 0.33 9.87 -5.91
N ASN A 67 1.41 10.65 -6.02
CA ASN A 67 1.60 11.84 -5.18
C ASN A 67 0.57 12.94 -5.49
N VAL A 68 0.20 13.10 -6.77
CA VAL A 68 -0.88 14.02 -7.19
C VAL A 68 -2.24 13.57 -6.65
N PHE A 69 -2.50 12.27 -6.69
CA PHE A 69 -3.72 11.65 -6.16
C PHE A 69 -3.84 11.82 -4.64
N LYS A 70 -2.77 11.54 -3.89
CA LYS A 70 -2.70 11.78 -2.45
C LYS A 70 -2.86 13.24 -2.03
N SER A 71 -2.65 14.16 -2.97
CA SER A 71 -2.82 15.60 -2.78
C SER A 71 -4.22 16.06 -3.19
N ASP A 72 -5.24 15.22 -3.02
CA ASP A 72 -6.63 15.47 -3.40
C ASP A 72 -7.17 16.78 -2.81
N SER A 73 -6.83 17.07 -1.56
CA SER A 73 -7.19 18.30 -0.83
C SER A 73 -6.64 19.57 -1.49
N CYS A 74 -5.60 19.44 -2.33
CA CYS A 74 -5.02 20.52 -3.12
C CYS A 74 -5.63 20.65 -4.52
N GLN A 75 -6.35 19.64 -5.03
CA GLN A 75 -6.95 19.68 -6.37
C GLN A 75 -8.32 20.37 -6.32
N GLN A 76 -8.36 21.69 -6.45
CA GLN A 76 -9.64 22.42 -6.52
C GLN A 76 -10.33 22.16 -7.86
N ASN A 77 -11.20 21.16 -7.92
CA ASN A 77 -12.02 20.78 -9.09
C ASN A 77 -11.21 20.33 -10.32
N LEU A 78 -9.91 20.10 -10.19
CA LEU A 78 -9.13 19.48 -11.26
C LEU A 78 -9.44 17.99 -11.27
N ARG A 79 -9.85 17.50 -12.44
CA ARG A 79 -9.97 16.05 -12.65
C ARG A 79 -8.57 15.46 -12.60
N LEU A 80 -8.33 14.60 -11.61
CA LEU A 80 -7.07 13.89 -11.44
C LEU A 80 -6.76 13.06 -12.71
N PRO A 81 -5.63 13.31 -13.37
CA PRO A 81 -5.20 12.52 -14.51
C PRO A 81 -4.87 11.11 -14.01
N GLN A 82 -5.59 10.13 -14.56
CA GLN A 82 -5.35 8.72 -14.28
C GLN A 82 -4.37 8.15 -15.30
N LEU A 83 -3.55 7.18 -14.91
CA LEU A 83 -2.76 6.40 -15.85
C LEU A 83 -3.68 5.67 -16.84
N CYS A 84 -3.20 5.47 -18.06
CA CYS A 84 -3.92 4.64 -19.03
C CYS A 84 -3.93 3.18 -18.57
N SER A 85 -5.06 2.48 -18.74
CA SER A 85 -5.17 1.06 -18.38
C SER A 85 -4.06 0.22 -19.03
N ASP A 86 -3.76 0.45 -20.31
CA ASP A 86 -2.67 -0.24 -21.02
C ASP A 86 -1.30 0.04 -20.41
N THR A 87 -1.04 1.30 -20.04
CA THR A 87 0.20 1.70 -19.37
C THR A 87 0.34 0.98 -18.03
N CYS A 88 -0.73 0.96 -17.25
CA CYS A 88 -0.78 0.28 -15.97
C CYS A 88 -0.58 -1.24 -16.10
N ASN A 89 -1.22 -1.88 -17.08
CA ASN A 89 -1.06 -3.31 -17.33
C ASN A 89 0.37 -3.67 -17.73
N ILE A 90 1.00 -2.84 -18.58
CA ILE A 90 2.42 -3.00 -18.95
C ILE A 90 3.30 -2.85 -17.70
N PHE A 91 3.03 -1.88 -16.83
CA PHE A 91 3.79 -1.72 -15.59
C PHE A 91 3.67 -2.92 -14.68
N LEU A 92 2.45 -3.34 -14.36
CA LEU A 92 2.20 -4.47 -13.47
C LEU A 92 2.86 -5.74 -13.99
N LYS A 93 2.81 -5.99 -15.30
CA LYS A 93 3.51 -7.12 -15.90
C LYS A 93 5.01 -7.07 -15.63
N ASN A 94 5.67 -5.96 -16.00
CA ASN A 94 7.13 -5.85 -15.85
C ASN A 94 7.57 -5.82 -14.39
N LEU A 95 6.78 -5.18 -13.52
CA LEU A 95 7.02 -5.16 -12.08
C LEU A 95 6.96 -6.57 -11.50
N ASN A 96 5.94 -7.36 -11.85
CA ASN A 96 5.83 -8.75 -11.39
C ASN A 96 7.02 -9.59 -11.87
N GLU A 97 7.40 -9.48 -13.14
CA GLU A 97 8.58 -10.17 -13.70
C GLU A 97 9.87 -9.81 -12.95
N THR A 98 10.01 -8.53 -12.56
CA THR A 98 11.18 -8.04 -11.82
C THR A 98 11.20 -8.52 -10.38
N LEU A 99 10.04 -8.48 -9.71
CA LEU A 99 9.88 -8.97 -8.34
C LEU A 99 10.09 -10.49 -8.24
N LEU A 100 9.89 -11.22 -9.33
CA LEU A 100 10.16 -12.67 -9.43
C LEU A 100 11.59 -13.00 -9.90
N SER A 101 12.36 -12.00 -10.34
CA SER A 101 13.75 -12.19 -10.76
C SER A 101 14.67 -12.55 -9.58
N THR A 102 15.77 -13.23 -9.86
CA THR A 102 16.78 -13.62 -8.88
C THR A 102 17.44 -12.41 -8.20
N ASP A 103 17.38 -11.24 -8.84
CA ASP A 103 17.93 -10.00 -8.28
C ASP A 103 17.17 -9.54 -7.02
N CYS A 104 15.96 -10.05 -6.80
CA CYS A 104 15.11 -9.78 -5.62
C CYS A 104 15.08 -10.94 -4.59
N GLU A 105 16.03 -11.89 -4.62
CA GLU A 105 15.99 -13.13 -3.82
C GLU A 105 15.84 -12.94 -2.29
N ASN A 106 16.29 -11.80 -1.74
CA ASN A 106 16.27 -11.55 -0.30
C ASN A 106 15.00 -10.85 0.20
N VAL A 107 14.03 -10.57 -0.67
CA VAL A 107 12.79 -9.89 -0.27
C VAL A 107 11.76 -10.92 0.19
N ASN A 108 11.22 -10.75 1.40
CA ASN A 108 10.12 -11.57 1.92
C ASN A 108 8.94 -11.57 0.93
N THR A 109 8.46 -12.76 0.54
CA THR A 109 7.34 -12.96 -0.39
C THR A 109 6.09 -12.19 0.01
N VAL A 110 5.80 -12.05 1.30
CA VAL A 110 4.67 -11.27 1.82
C VAL A 110 4.84 -9.79 1.46
N ASN A 111 6.00 -9.20 1.75
CA ASN A 111 6.29 -7.79 1.44
C ASN A 111 6.26 -7.52 -0.07
N ARG A 112 6.76 -8.47 -0.87
CA ARG A 112 6.71 -8.39 -2.34
C ARG A 112 5.27 -8.39 -2.86
N ASN A 113 4.45 -9.35 -2.43
CA ASN A 113 3.06 -9.44 -2.84
C ASN A 113 2.26 -8.23 -2.38
N PHE A 114 2.55 -7.74 -1.18
CA PHE A 114 1.97 -6.52 -0.65
C PHE A 114 2.28 -5.30 -1.54
N ALA A 115 3.57 -5.04 -1.82
CA ALA A 115 3.98 -3.92 -2.67
C ALA A 115 3.38 -4.02 -4.08
N PHE A 116 3.34 -5.23 -4.65
CA PHE A 116 2.73 -5.48 -5.94
C PHE A 116 1.23 -5.18 -5.93
N ASN A 117 0.50 -5.67 -4.93
CA ASN A 117 -0.94 -5.47 -4.82
C ASN A 117 -1.32 -4.01 -4.57
N ALA A 118 -0.55 -3.28 -3.76
CA ALA A 118 -0.75 -1.85 -3.55
C ALA A 118 -0.68 -1.07 -4.88
N ILE A 119 0.30 -1.38 -5.72
CA ILE A 119 0.44 -0.78 -7.05
C ILE A 119 -0.68 -1.24 -8.00
N LYS A 120 -1.06 -2.52 -7.92
CA LYS A 120 -2.18 -3.06 -8.71
C LYS A 120 -3.48 -2.33 -8.45
N VAL A 121 -3.80 -2.08 -7.18
CA VAL A 121 -5.01 -1.35 -6.79
C VAL A 121 -5.00 0.08 -7.30
N ALA A 122 -3.85 0.78 -7.24
CA ALA A 122 -3.72 2.10 -7.86
C ALA A 122 -3.97 2.05 -9.38
N CYS A 123 -3.63 0.94 -10.03
CA CYS A 123 -3.87 0.70 -11.44
C CYS A 123 -5.30 0.25 -11.79
N ASP A 124 -6.07 -0.31 -10.85
CA ASP A 124 -7.47 -0.67 -11.09
C ASP A 124 -8.35 0.57 -11.31
N GLY A 125 -7.91 1.74 -10.83
CA GLY A 125 -8.52 3.05 -11.12
C GLY A 125 -8.13 3.64 -12.48
N ALA A 126 -7.31 2.95 -13.29
CA ALA A 126 -6.85 3.45 -14.59
C ALA A 126 -7.98 3.46 -15.64
N ASN A 127 -7.96 4.46 -16.53
CA ASN A 127 -8.98 4.63 -17.56
C ASN A 127 -8.42 4.28 -18.95
N SER A 128 -9.26 3.72 -19.83
CA SER A 128 -8.93 3.43 -21.23
C SER A 128 -9.20 4.61 -22.18
N ASN A 129 -9.79 5.70 -21.70
CA ASN A 129 -10.18 6.85 -22.52
C ASN A 129 -8.97 7.71 -22.94
N SER A 130 -9.13 8.49 -24.01
CA SER A 130 -8.08 9.34 -24.61
C SER A 130 -7.43 10.41 -23.70
N ASN A 131 -7.92 10.58 -22.48
CA ASN A 131 -7.46 11.63 -21.54
C ASN A 131 -6.64 11.06 -20.37
N CYS A 132 -6.15 9.83 -20.49
CA CYS A 132 -5.28 9.21 -19.50
C CYS A 132 -3.80 9.48 -19.80
N VAL A 133 -2.95 9.29 -18.79
CA VAL A 133 -1.50 9.51 -18.89
C VAL A 133 -0.83 8.23 -19.41
N VAL A 134 -0.18 8.34 -20.56
CA VAL A 134 0.72 7.31 -21.09
C VAL A 134 2.12 7.56 -20.52
N ALA A 135 2.63 6.63 -19.72
CA ALA A 135 3.90 6.81 -18.99
C ALA A 135 5.13 6.80 -19.90
N ALA A 136 5.08 6.11 -21.04
CA ALA A 136 6.21 6.00 -21.97
C ALA A 136 5.92 6.82 -23.23
N ASN A 137 6.01 8.15 -23.11
CA ASN A 137 5.97 9.02 -24.29
C ASN A 137 7.26 8.85 -25.12
N ASP A 138 7.31 9.46 -26.30
CA ASP A 138 8.47 9.31 -27.19
C ASP A 138 9.76 9.93 -26.63
N ASP A 139 9.68 10.94 -25.75
CA ASP A 139 10.85 11.50 -25.05
C ASP A 139 11.46 10.47 -24.08
N ASP A 140 10.62 9.73 -23.36
CA ASP A 140 11.06 8.71 -22.40
C ASP A 140 11.76 7.54 -23.11
N LYS A 141 11.25 7.16 -24.28
CA LYS A 141 11.90 6.18 -25.18
C LYS A 141 13.27 6.69 -25.63
N ASN A 142 13.35 7.95 -26.04
CA ASN A 142 14.59 8.57 -26.52
C ASN A 142 15.63 8.77 -25.42
N ASN A 143 15.22 8.80 -24.15
CA ASN A 143 16.14 8.97 -23.02
C ASN A 143 16.29 7.73 -22.15
N CYS A 144 15.73 6.59 -22.54
CA CYS A 144 15.72 5.40 -21.69
C CYS A 144 15.27 5.69 -20.24
N GLY A 145 14.31 6.61 -20.09
CA GLY A 145 13.70 6.95 -18.80
C GLY A 145 14.61 7.72 -17.86
N PHE A 146 15.80 8.11 -18.32
CA PHE A 146 16.63 9.05 -17.60
C PHE A 146 16.11 10.48 -17.84
N ILE A 147 16.29 11.32 -16.83
CA ILE A 147 15.91 12.74 -16.89
C ILE A 147 16.53 13.49 -18.08
N ASN A 148 17.68 13.01 -18.59
CA ASN A 148 18.33 13.58 -19.76
C ASN A 148 19.16 12.55 -20.54
N VAL A 149 19.52 12.95 -21.77
CA VAL A 149 20.32 12.15 -22.72
C VAL A 149 21.68 11.78 -22.12
N GLU A 150 22.32 12.67 -21.36
CA GLU A 150 23.67 12.45 -20.82
C GLU A 150 23.71 11.29 -19.83
N LEU A 151 22.80 11.26 -18.86
CA LEU A 151 22.68 10.15 -17.91
C LEU A 151 22.37 8.84 -18.60
N SER A 152 21.45 8.87 -19.58
CA SER A 152 21.12 7.67 -20.36
C SER A 152 22.32 7.15 -21.15
N THR A 153 23.14 8.04 -21.70
CA THR A 153 24.34 7.67 -22.47
C THR A 153 25.38 7.07 -21.53
N SER A 154 25.61 7.70 -20.38
CA SER A 154 26.52 7.18 -19.35
C SER A 154 26.09 5.79 -18.86
N PHE A 155 24.80 5.56 -18.63
CA PHE A 155 24.27 4.24 -18.29
C PHE A 155 24.49 3.22 -19.42
N CYS A 156 24.13 3.57 -20.65
CA CYS A 156 24.22 2.69 -21.81
C CYS A 156 25.66 2.34 -22.23
N THR A 157 26.66 3.16 -21.89
CA THR A 157 28.07 2.79 -22.09
C THR A 157 28.53 1.63 -21.20
N LYS A 158 27.78 1.33 -20.13
CA LYS A 158 28.13 0.32 -19.12
C LYS A 158 27.14 -0.85 -19.06
N ASN A 159 25.99 -0.74 -19.72
CA ASN A 159 24.90 -1.70 -19.61
C ASN A 159 24.29 -2.02 -20.97
N ASN A 160 23.91 -3.27 -21.18
CA ASN A 160 23.29 -3.76 -22.42
C ASN A 160 21.75 -3.85 -22.29
N ASP A 161 21.11 -2.86 -21.69
CA ASP A 161 19.64 -2.80 -21.59
C ASP A 161 19.03 -2.69 -23.01
N ASN A 162 17.85 -3.29 -23.22
CA ASN A 162 17.14 -3.24 -24.51
C ASN A 162 16.94 -1.80 -25.01
N CYS A 163 16.76 -0.83 -24.13
CA CYS A 163 16.66 0.56 -24.55
C CYS A 163 17.98 1.12 -25.12
N CYS A 164 19.11 0.72 -24.56
CA CYS A 164 20.43 1.11 -25.06
C CYS A 164 20.68 0.57 -26.48
N LEU A 165 20.15 -0.62 -26.78
CA LEU A 165 20.20 -1.21 -28.11
C LEU A 165 19.34 -0.43 -29.12
N LEU A 166 18.15 0.03 -28.71
CA LEU A 166 17.28 0.85 -29.56
C LEU A 166 17.96 2.16 -29.97
N LYS A 167 18.65 2.84 -29.03
CA LYS A 167 19.43 4.07 -29.33
C LYS A 167 20.54 3.86 -30.36
N SER A 168 21.14 2.68 -30.37
CA SER A 168 22.30 2.38 -31.23
C SER A 168 21.92 2.26 -32.71
N ASN A 169 20.67 1.88 -32.99
CA ASN A 169 20.20 1.59 -34.35
C ASN A 169 19.72 2.84 -35.11
N ASP A 170 19.23 3.86 -34.41
CA ASP A 170 18.77 5.10 -35.06
C ASP A 170 19.92 5.94 -35.61
N THR A 171 21.12 5.86 -35.01
CA THR A 171 22.30 6.62 -35.44
C THR A 171 22.91 6.14 -36.76
N ASN A 172 22.54 4.95 -37.25
CA ASN A 172 23.09 4.36 -38.48
C ASN A 172 22.24 4.57 -39.73
N THR A 173 21.08 5.24 -39.63
CA THR A 173 20.13 5.34 -40.76
C THR A 173 20.02 6.74 -41.38
N SER A 174 20.84 7.71 -40.94
CA SER A 174 20.87 9.07 -41.53
C SER A 174 22.24 9.44 -42.11
N THR A 175 22.75 8.62 -43.03
CA THR A 175 23.70 9.07 -44.06
C THR A 175 23.24 8.58 -45.43
N SER A 176 22.17 9.18 -45.94
CA SER A 176 21.87 9.15 -47.37
C SER A 176 22.89 10.03 -48.10
N THR A 177 24.05 9.44 -48.36
CA THR A 177 25.00 9.93 -49.36
C THR A 177 25.14 8.84 -50.40
N SER A 178 24.59 9.11 -51.58
CA SER A 178 24.86 8.39 -52.82
C SER A 178 26.37 8.29 -53.03
N VAL A 179 26.98 7.13 -52.74
CA VAL A 179 28.34 6.81 -53.18
C VAL A 179 28.41 5.40 -53.74
N LYS A 180 29.06 5.38 -54.90
CA LYS A 180 29.25 4.33 -55.89
C LYS A 180 30.01 3.13 -55.32
N LYS A 181 29.50 1.94 -55.65
CA LYS A 181 30.03 0.61 -55.38
C LYS A 181 31.46 0.44 -55.96
N THR A 182 32.44 0.15 -55.11
CA THR A 182 33.76 -0.40 -55.51
C THR A 182 34.24 -1.36 -54.40
N PRO A 183 34.97 -2.45 -54.72
CA PRO A 183 35.03 -3.63 -53.87
C PRO A 183 36.21 -3.64 -52.88
N ILE A 184 36.02 -4.54 -51.92
CA ILE A 184 36.77 -4.86 -50.71
C ILE A 184 38.23 -5.25 -50.98
N VAL A 185 39.15 -4.68 -50.20
CA VAL A 185 40.53 -5.20 -50.00
C VAL A 185 40.68 -5.52 -48.52
N LEU A 186 40.94 -6.80 -48.24
CA LEU A 186 41.28 -7.34 -46.93
C LEU A 186 42.79 -7.19 -46.68
N THR A 187 43.17 -6.69 -45.50
CA THR A 187 44.55 -6.76 -45.00
C THR A 187 44.53 -7.19 -43.52
N PRO A 188 45.41 -8.12 -43.08
CA PRO A 188 45.33 -8.73 -41.76
C PRO A 188 46.27 -8.11 -40.72
N GLY A 189 45.85 -8.19 -39.44
CA GLY A 189 46.69 -8.60 -38.32
C GLY A 189 47.53 -7.54 -37.61
N ILE A 190 47.05 -7.09 -36.43
CA ILE A 190 47.92 -6.58 -35.36
C ILE A 190 47.51 -7.28 -34.05
N GLY A 191 48.40 -8.14 -33.55
CA GLY A 191 48.28 -8.75 -32.24
C GLY A 191 48.79 -7.80 -31.16
N ILE A 192 48.03 -7.67 -30.07
CA ILE A 192 48.43 -6.96 -28.87
C ILE A 192 48.79 -8.02 -27.82
N GLN A 193 50.05 -8.04 -27.40
CA GLN A 193 50.56 -8.86 -26.30
C GLN A 193 50.09 -8.28 -24.97
N SER A 194 49.48 -9.12 -24.13
CA SER A 194 49.14 -8.80 -22.75
C SER A 194 50.36 -8.99 -21.85
N GLU A 195 50.87 -7.90 -21.28
CA GLU A 195 51.92 -7.94 -20.25
C GLU A 195 51.26 -8.02 -18.87
N GLY A 196 51.23 -9.23 -18.31
CA GLY A 196 50.74 -9.49 -16.96
C GLY A 196 51.91 -9.50 -15.98
N GLN A 197 51.96 -8.55 -15.04
CA GLN A 197 52.78 -8.65 -13.84
C GLN A 197 52.13 -7.98 -12.61
N ASN A 198 52.10 -8.75 -11.52
CA ASN A 198 52.19 -8.33 -10.11
C ASN A 198 51.04 -7.55 -9.45
N LEU A 199 49.83 -8.13 -9.39
CA LEU A 199 48.72 -7.63 -8.55
C LEU A 199 48.40 -8.48 -7.29
N THR A 200 49.19 -9.52 -7.00
CA THR A 200 48.89 -10.46 -5.91
C THR A 200 49.41 -10.07 -4.52
N LYS A 201 50.19 -9.00 -4.37
CA LYS A 201 50.78 -8.60 -3.07
C LYS A 201 50.04 -7.49 -2.32
N ILE A 202 49.08 -6.81 -2.95
CA ILE A 202 48.35 -5.70 -2.31
C ILE A 202 47.15 -6.19 -1.47
N TYR A 203 46.54 -7.32 -1.81
CA TYR A 203 45.33 -7.84 -1.13
C TYR A 203 45.56 -8.32 0.31
N VAL A 204 46.79 -8.73 0.67
CA VAL A 204 47.08 -9.25 2.02
C VAL A 204 47.05 -8.14 3.08
N ILE A 205 47.38 -6.90 2.72
CA ILE A 205 47.42 -5.78 3.68
C ILE A 205 46.01 -5.26 3.98
N PHE A 206 45.13 -5.20 2.97
CA PHE A 206 43.75 -4.75 3.16
C PHE A 206 42.89 -5.75 3.96
N GLY A 207 43.20 -7.06 3.89
CA GLY A 207 42.51 -8.08 4.68
C GLY A 207 42.69 -7.90 6.19
N ILE A 208 43.89 -7.50 6.64
CA ILE A 208 44.19 -7.34 8.07
C ILE A 208 43.48 -6.10 8.64
N ILE A 209 43.46 -4.99 7.89
CA ILE A 209 42.78 -3.76 8.30
C ILE A 209 41.26 -3.97 8.35
N GLY A 210 40.69 -4.66 7.34
CA GLY A 210 39.28 -5.00 7.30
C GLY A 210 38.85 -5.88 8.48
N PHE A 211 39.64 -6.90 8.81
CA PHE A 211 39.35 -7.79 9.93
C PHE A 211 39.38 -7.08 11.30
N LEU A 212 40.33 -6.16 11.50
CA LEU A 212 40.39 -5.36 12.73
C LEU A 212 39.18 -4.42 12.89
N LEU A 213 38.73 -3.79 11.80
CA LEU A 213 37.52 -2.96 11.83
C LEU A 213 36.26 -3.78 12.16
N LEU A 214 36.15 -4.99 11.59
CA LEU A 214 35.03 -5.89 11.83
C LEU A 214 34.98 -6.36 13.30
N LEU A 215 36.15 -6.64 13.90
CA LEU A 215 36.26 -7.00 15.32
C LEU A 215 35.80 -5.86 16.25
N VAL A 216 36.19 -4.62 15.96
CA VAL A 216 35.76 -3.44 16.74
C VAL A 216 34.25 -3.25 16.67
N LEU A 217 33.66 -3.44 15.48
CA LEU A 217 32.22 -3.32 15.28
C LEU A 217 31.46 -4.44 16.03
N PHE A 218 31.99 -5.66 16.04
CA PHE A 218 31.40 -6.77 16.79
C PHE A 218 31.43 -6.54 18.30
N ILE A 219 32.53 -6.01 18.84
CA ILE A 219 32.64 -5.62 20.26
C ILE A 219 31.63 -4.51 20.58
N PHE A 220 31.51 -3.50 19.72
CA PHE A 220 30.55 -2.41 19.92
C PHE A 220 29.10 -2.92 19.97
N LEU A 221 28.71 -3.79 19.03
CA LEU A 221 27.40 -4.43 19.01
C LEU A 221 27.17 -5.27 20.28
N PHE A 222 28.16 -6.06 20.70
CA PHE A 222 28.05 -6.88 21.92
C PHE A 222 27.87 -6.01 23.17
N CYS A 223 28.59 -4.90 23.28
CA CYS A 223 28.41 -3.90 24.34
C CYS A 223 27.02 -3.24 24.30
N PHE A 224 26.50 -2.93 23.11
CA PHE A 224 25.17 -2.35 22.93
C PHE A 224 24.05 -3.33 23.35
N PHE A 225 24.16 -4.60 22.94
CA PHE A 225 23.19 -5.64 23.30
C PHE A 225 23.24 -5.98 24.80
N LYS A 226 24.43 -6.00 25.41
CA LYS A 226 24.55 -6.19 26.85
C LYS A 226 23.90 -5.05 27.62
N SER A 227 24.05 -3.81 27.15
CA SER A 227 23.46 -2.63 27.79
C SER A 227 21.93 -2.62 27.73
N ARG A 228 21.32 -3.15 26.67
CA ARG A 228 19.85 -3.30 26.58
C ARG A 228 19.29 -4.27 27.62
N LYS A 229 20.00 -5.35 27.96
CA LYS A 229 19.50 -6.35 28.92
C LYS A 229 19.45 -5.86 30.37
N TYR A 230 20.20 -4.82 30.74
CA TYR A 230 20.13 -4.26 32.10
C TYR A 230 18.91 -3.36 32.34
N LYS A 231 18.28 -2.82 31.28
CA LYS A 231 17.10 -1.94 31.46
C LYS A 231 15.78 -2.69 31.66
N LEU A 232 15.67 -3.96 31.29
CA LEU A 232 14.40 -4.71 31.40
C LEU A 232 14.13 -5.34 32.78
N LYS A 233 15.09 -5.31 33.71
CA LYS A 233 14.90 -5.88 35.06
C LYS A 233 14.45 -4.88 36.13
N ASN A 234 14.31 -3.59 35.79
CA ASN A 234 14.02 -2.55 36.79
C ASN A 234 12.58 -2.02 36.77
N THR A 235 11.67 -2.63 36.00
CA THR A 235 10.26 -2.18 35.89
C THR A 235 9.26 -3.06 36.65
N ASN A 236 9.67 -4.15 37.29
CA ASN A 236 8.75 -5.07 37.98
C ASN A 236 8.56 -4.80 39.49
N ASN A 237 9.08 -3.71 40.04
CA ASN A 237 9.01 -3.42 41.48
C ASN A 237 8.25 -2.12 41.87
N ILE A 238 7.46 -1.51 40.97
CA ILE A 238 6.78 -0.23 41.26
C ILE A 238 5.24 -0.35 41.41
N PHE A 239 4.66 -1.54 41.27
CA PHE A 239 3.25 -1.78 41.65
C PHE A 239 3.14 -2.86 42.71
N SER A 240 3.61 -2.56 43.91
CA SER A 240 3.19 -3.27 45.12
C SER A 240 2.69 -2.26 46.14
N ASN A 241 1.37 -2.27 46.29
CA ASN A 241 0.64 -2.15 47.55
C ASN A 241 0.97 -0.95 48.46
N LYS A 242 0.12 0.07 48.40
CA LYS A 242 -0.17 0.93 49.56
C LYS A 242 -1.67 1.11 49.73
N ASP A 243 -2.18 0.38 50.72
CA ASP A 243 -3.17 0.78 51.72
C ASP A 243 -4.11 1.94 51.38
N SER A 244 -5.41 1.62 51.32
CA SER A 244 -6.44 2.51 51.86
C SER A 244 -7.46 1.71 52.65
N LYS A 245 -7.15 1.49 53.93
CA LYS A 245 -8.15 1.28 54.98
C LYS A 245 -8.86 2.61 55.19
N ARG A 246 -10.15 2.71 54.85
CA ARG A 246 -11.05 3.61 55.57
C ARG A 246 -12.41 2.96 55.83
N ASN A 247 -12.49 2.49 57.05
CA ASN A 247 -13.65 2.03 57.78
C ASN A 247 -14.59 3.21 58.05
N ARG A 248 -15.90 3.08 57.75
CA ARG A 248 -17.00 3.59 58.60
C ARG A 248 -18.34 2.97 58.19
N ASN A 249 -18.88 2.22 59.14
CA ASN A 249 -20.26 1.76 59.26
C ASN A 249 -21.28 2.91 59.23
N SER A 250 -22.48 2.64 58.69
CA SER A 250 -23.74 2.84 59.43
C SER A 250 -24.95 2.27 58.69
N TYR A 251 -25.55 1.24 59.31
CA TYR A 251 -26.99 1.01 59.47
C TYR A 251 -27.99 1.42 58.38
N PHE A 252 -28.62 0.45 57.72
CA PHE A 252 -30.08 0.34 57.72
C PHE A 252 -30.53 -1.13 57.49
N LYS A 253 -31.32 -1.65 58.43
CA LYS A 253 -32.04 -2.93 58.37
C LYS A 253 -33.44 -2.69 57.79
N GLY A 254 -33.94 -3.62 56.99
CA GLY A 254 -35.37 -3.73 56.70
C GLY A 254 -35.68 -4.68 55.54
N PRO A 255 -36.33 -5.83 55.78
CA PRO A 255 -36.72 -6.78 54.75
C PRO A 255 -38.18 -6.59 54.32
N VAL A 256 -38.50 -6.85 53.04
CA VAL A 256 -39.87 -7.15 52.64
C VAL A 256 -39.88 -8.40 51.76
N ASN A 257 -40.38 -9.47 52.34
CA ASN A 257 -40.93 -10.64 51.66
C ASN A 257 -42.29 -10.27 51.07
N LEU A 258 -42.60 -10.73 49.86
CA LEU A 258 -43.98 -11.08 49.49
C LEU A 258 -44.00 -12.14 48.39
N LYS A 259 -44.41 -13.34 48.81
CA LYS A 259 -44.94 -14.44 48.00
C LYS A 259 -46.42 -14.17 47.69
N SER A 260 -46.84 -14.52 46.48
CA SER A 260 -48.15 -15.14 46.13
C SER A 260 -48.11 -15.40 44.62
N GLU A 261 -48.00 -16.62 44.11
CA GLU A 261 -49.06 -17.63 43.92
C GLU A 261 -50.40 -17.06 43.41
N ASN A 262 -50.70 -17.29 42.13
CA ASN A 262 -51.83 -18.14 41.73
C ASN A 262 -51.76 -18.54 40.24
N LEU A 263 -51.77 -19.86 40.03
CA LEU A 263 -52.28 -20.54 38.84
C LEU A 263 -53.80 -20.40 38.78
N ILE A 264 -54.40 -20.43 37.58
CA ILE A 264 -55.59 -21.24 37.24
C ILE A 264 -55.81 -21.27 35.71
N GLU A 265 -55.79 -22.51 35.22
CA GLU A 265 -56.55 -23.20 34.17
C GLU A 265 -56.62 -22.80 32.68
N LYS A 266 -56.29 -23.86 31.92
CA LYS A 266 -56.58 -24.19 30.52
C LYS A 266 -58.07 -24.56 30.29
N LYS A 267 -58.38 -24.70 28.99
CA LYS A 267 -59.39 -25.55 28.30
C LYS A 267 -60.55 -24.72 27.71
N GLN A 268 -61.17 -25.04 26.58
CA GLN A 268 -61.00 -26.00 25.48
C GLN A 268 -62.06 -25.62 24.42
N GLN A 269 -61.85 -26.11 23.19
CA GLN A 269 -62.88 -26.50 22.21
C GLN A 269 -63.59 -25.46 21.31
N ASN A 270 -63.10 -25.46 20.06
CA ASN A 270 -63.79 -25.48 18.74
C ASN A 270 -65.06 -26.38 18.71
N PRO A 271 -65.89 -26.49 17.63
CA PRO A 271 -66.03 -25.68 16.40
C PRO A 271 -67.50 -25.33 16.01
N ASN A 272 -67.62 -24.66 14.86
CA ASN A 272 -68.45 -25.05 13.69
C ASN A 272 -69.74 -24.26 13.33
N ILE A 273 -69.79 -23.95 12.03
CA ILE A 273 -70.94 -23.91 11.09
C ILE A 273 -71.36 -22.54 10.49
N SER A 274 -71.14 -22.46 9.17
CA SER A 274 -72.03 -21.96 8.10
C SER A 274 -71.92 -20.52 7.58
N ASN A 275 -71.11 -20.39 6.52
CA ASN A 275 -71.46 -19.89 5.18
C ASN A 275 -72.78 -19.10 5.01
N ARG A 276 -72.66 -17.87 4.49
CA ARG A 276 -73.58 -17.34 3.47
C ARG A 276 -72.92 -16.22 2.64
N SER A 277 -72.73 -16.50 1.35
CA SER A 277 -72.39 -15.52 0.31
C SER A 277 -73.53 -14.51 0.10
N ARG A 278 -73.18 -13.25 -0.19
CA ARG A 278 -73.46 -12.58 -1.47
C ARG A 278 -72.88 -11.16 -1.52
N ASP A 279 -72.22 -10.90 -2.65
CA ASP A 279 -72.23 -9.69 -3.47
C ASP A 279 -71.88 -8.34 -2.84
N ILE A 280 -70.63 -7.92 -3.05
CA ILE A 280 -70.28 -6.50 -3.18
C ILE A 280 -69.33 -6.38 -4.38
N GLY A 281 -69.81 -5.75 -5.45
CA GLY A 281 -68.98 -5.26 -6.52
C GLY A 281 -68.31 -3.95 -6.09
N VAL A 282 -67.00 -3.87 -6.23
CA VAL A 282 -66.25 -2.61 -6.22
C VAL A 282 -65.21 -2.66 -7.33
N ASN A 283 -65.38 -1.66 -8.19
CA ASN A 283 -64.48 -1.12 -9.18
C ASN A 283 -63.18 -0.63 -8.53
N GLU A 284 -62.01 -1.06 -8.98
CA GLU A 284 -60.77 -0.30 -8.75
C GLU A 284 -59.69 -0.60 -9.80
N ASN A 285 -59.18 0.50 -10.35
CA ASN A 285 -58.15 0.59 -11.37
C ASN A 285 -56.86 -0.13 -10.92
N THR A 286 -56.41 -1.11 -11.70
CA THR A 286 -55.06 -1.68 -11.56
C THR A 286 -54.28 -1.43 -12.84
N SER A 287 -53.43 -0.42 -12.81
CA SER A 287 -52.44 -0.14 -13.84
C SER A 287 -51.42 -1.28 -13.88
N LEU A 288 -51.36 -1.97 -15.02
CA LEU A 288 -50.41 -3.03 -15.31
C LEU A 288 -49.05 -2.44 -15.74
N ASN A 289 -48.02 -2.93 -15.04
CA ASN A 289 -46.61 -2.98 -15.39
C ASN A 289 -46.28 -3.04 -16.90
N ARG A 290 -45.21 -2.35 -17.32
CA ARG A 290 -44.04 -3.05 -17.90
C ARG A 290 -42.76 -2.21 -17.85
N ILE A 291 -41.68 -2.95 -17.61
CA ILE A 291 -40.31 -2.61 -17.21
C ILE A 291 -39.45 -2.32 -18.44
N THR A 292 -38.44 -1.45 -18.29
CA THR A 292 -36.99 -1.60 -18.60
C THR A 292 -36.43 -0.20 -18.88
N GLU A 293 -35.47 0.32 -18.12
CA GLU A 293 -34.07 -0.07 -18.21
C GLU A 293 -33.36 0.25 -16.88
N SER A 294 -32.62 -0.74 -16.36
CA SER A 294 -31.92 -0.71 -15.08
C SER A 294 -30.57 -0.02 -15.25
N GLU A 295 -30.36 1.09 -14.55
CA GLU A 295 -29.02 1.64 -14.31
C GLU A 295 -28.23 0.67 -13.41
N ILE A 296 -27.05 0.26 -13.88
CA ILE A 296 -26.07 -0.51 -13.12
C ILE A 296 -25.21 0.52 -12.35
N PRO A 297 -25.11 0.46 -11.01
CA PRO A 297 -24.13 1.26 -10.29
C PRO A 297 -22.76 0.59 -10.44
N SER A 298 -21.87 1.22 -11.20
CA SER A 298 -20.45 0.88 -11.24
C SER A 298 -19.82 1.22 -9.89
N THR A 299 -19.61 0.19 -9.06
CA THR A 299 -18.82 0.27 -7.83
C THR A 299 -17.35 0.46 -8.18
N VAL A 300 -16.90 1.71 -8.14
CA VAL A 300 -15.47 2.07 -8.20
C VAL A 300 -14.89 1.81 -6.82
N TYR A 301 -14.03 0.79 -6.71
CA TYR A 301 -13.19 0.57 -5.53
C TYR A 301 -12.21 1.73 -5.39
N ASN A 302 -12.23 2.42 -4.25
CA ASN A 302 -11.32 3.54 -3.97
C ASN A 302 -9.93 3.02 -3.59
N ALA A 303 -8.94 3.25 -4.47
CA ALA A 303 -7.55 2.89 -4.24
C ALA A 303 -6.91 3.59 -3.01
N ASP A 304 -7.48 4.72 -2.57
CA ASP A 304 -7.13 5.38 -1.31
C ASP A 304 -7.35 4.49 -0.08
N TYR A 305 -8.34 3.59 -0.12
CA TYR A 305 -8.71 2.75 1.02
C TYR A 305 -7.64 1.70 1.31
N ILE A 306 -7.16 0.97 0.29
CA ILE A 306 -6.19 -0.13 0.47
C ILE A 306 -4.81 0.40 0.88
N LEU A 307 -4.45 1.63 0.50
CA LEU A 307 -3.16 2.18 0.87
C LEU A 307 -3.16 2.89 2.24
N ASN A 308 -4.26 3.56 2.61
CA ASN A 308 -4.40 4.11 3.96
C ASN A 308 -4.61 2.99 5.00
N GLU A 309 -5.26 1.88 4.63
CA GLU A 309 -5.43 0.71 5.48
C GLU A 309 -4.07 0.13 5.93
N TYR A 310 -3.05 0.04 5.05
CA TYR A 310 -1.75 -0.52 5.45
C TYR A 310 -0.74 0.48 6.04
N ILE A 311 -0.75 1.76 5.65
CA ILE A 311 0.15 2.76 6.26
C ILE A 311 -0.18 2.94 7.75
N ASP A 312 -1.43 2.65 8.18
CA ASP A 312 -1.86 2.70 9.58
C ASP A 312 -1.70 1.35 10.34
N HIS A 313 -1.34 0.25 9.67
CA HIS A 313 -1.25 -1.09 10.30
C HIS A 313 -0.10 -1.32 11.29
N ASN A 314 0.70 -0.28 11.58
CA ASN A 314 1.65 -0.30 12.71
C ASN A 314 1.25 0.61 13.87
N HIS A 315 0.08 1.25 13.82
CA HIS A 315 -0.49 1.95 14.97
C HIS A 315 -1.47 1.01 15.68
N GLY A 316 -0.96 0.32 16.69
CA GLY A 316 -1.71 -0.65 17.52
C GLY A 316 -2.79 -0.05 18.42
N ASN A 317 -3.62 0.88 17.91
CA ASN A 317 -4.79 1.43 18.61
C ASN A 317 -5.83 1.96 17.61
N GLN A 318 -6.48 1.08 16.84
CA GLN A 318 -7.61 1.45 15.97
C GLN A 318 -8.93 1.00 16.61
N PHE A 319 -9.95 1.87 16.61
CA PHE A 319 -11.31 1.49 17.03
C PHE A 319 -12.10 0.97 15.83
N LEU A 320 -12.66 -0.23 15.97
CA LEU A 320 -13.53 -0.90 15.01
C LEU A 320 -14.85 -1.31 15.67
N ILE A 321 -15.81 -1.77 14.88
CA ILE A 321 -17.11 -2.28 15.28
C ILE A 321 -17.22 -3.76 14.90
N ALA A 322 -17.68 -4.60 15.82
CA ALA A 322 -18.01 -5.99 15.49
C ALA A 322 -19.24 -6.07 14.57
N ILE A 323 -19.12 -6.72 13.41
CA ILE A 323 -20.22 -6.91 12.45
C ILE A 323 -20.95 -8.24 12.61
N HIS A 324 -20.35 -9.17 13.35
CA HIS A 324 -20.86 -10.49 13.63
C HIS A 324 -20.63 -10.85 15.10
N ASP A 325 -21.49 -11.71 15.65
CA ASP A 325 -21.26 -12.31 16.97
C ASP A 325 -20.13 -13.34 16.87
N PHE A 326 -19.24 -13.36 17.86
CA PHE A 326 -18.12 -14.31 17.92
C PHE A 326 -18.08 -14.98 19.30
N ILE A 327 -18.20 -16.31 19.31
CA ILE A 327 -18.19 -17.13 20.53
C ILE A 327 -16.79 -17.74 20.69
N PRO A 328 -16.06 -17.42 21.78
CA PRO A 328 -14.72 -17.94 22.05
C PRO A 328 -14.68 -19.47 22.12
N ARG A 329 -13.67 -20.06 21.49
CA ARG A 329 -13.35 -21.50 21.51
C ARG A 329 -12.17 -21.81 22.42
N SER A 330 -11.35 -20.82 22.71
CA SER A 330 -10.19 -20.93 23.60
C SER A 330 -10.18 -19.81 24.65
N ALA A 331 -9.41 -19.99 25.72
CA ALA A 331 -9.41 -19.08 26.87
C ALA A 331 -8.71 -17.72 26.60
N ASP A 332 -7.96 -17.63 25.50
CA ASP A 332 -7.29 -16.44 25.01
C ASP A 332 -8.16 -15.64 24.02
N GLU A 333 -9.27 -16.20 23.54
CA GLU A 333 -10.21 -15.53 22.66
C GLU A 333 -11.20 -14.64 23.45
N VAL A 334 -11.65 -13.54 22.83
CA VAL A 334 -12.62 -12.61 23.43
C VAL A 334 -13.97 -12.70 22.75
N GLU A 335 -15.06 -12.72 23.53
CA GLU A 335 -16.42 -12.73 23.01
C GLU A 335 -16.79 -11.38 22.39
N LEU A 336 -17.43 -11.42 21.22
CA LEU A 336 -17.93 -10.24 20.51
C LEU A 336 -19.43 -10.35 20.30
N SER A 337 -20.15 -9.27 20.55
CA SER A 337 -21.53 -9.08 20.08
C SER A 337 -21.54 -8.07 18.93
N LYS A 338 -22.37 -8.30 17.93
CA LYS A 338 -22.56 -7.36 16.81
C LYS A 338 -22.89 -5.95 17.35
N GLY A 339 -22.10 -4.97 16.93
CA GLY A 339 -22.18 -3.57 17.37
C GLY A 339 -21.19 -3.20 18.47
N ASP A 340 -20.47 -4.15 19.07
CA ASP A 340 -19.44 -3.84 20.07
C ASP A 340 -18.33 -2.96 19.51
N LYS A 341 -17.84 -2.03 20.34
CA LYS A 341 -16.69 -1.19 20.03
C LYS A 341 -15.40 -1.88 20.44
N ILE A 342 -14.55 -2.18 19.47
CA ILE A 342 -13.35 -3.00 19.62
C ILE A 342 -12.11 -2.14 19.39
N LEU A 343 -11.20 -2.09 20.37
CA LEU A 343 -9.88 -1.50 20.21
C LEU A 343 -8.91 -2.59 19.75
N VAL A 344 -8.39 -2.47 18.52
CA VAL A 344 -7.36 -3.38 18.00
C VAL A 344 -5.99 -2.94 18.52
N ILE A 345 -5.37 -3.80 19.33
CA ILE A 345 -4.08 -3.55 19.98
C ILE A 345 -2.93 -4.08 19.14
N GLU A 346 -3.08 -5.29 18.59
CA GLU A 346 -2.07 -5.94 17.76
C GLU A 346 -2.75 -6.79 16.69
N ARG A 347 -2.19 -6.81 15.48
CA ARG A 347 -2.65 -7.65 14.38
C ARG A 347 -1.64 -8.77 14.16
N TYR A 348 -2.11 -10.00 13.95
CA TYR A 348 -1.28 -11.17 13.64
C TYR A 348 -1.32 -11.49 12.14
N ASP A 349 -0.47 -12.40 11.68
CA ASP A 349 -0.32 -12.78 10.27
C ASP A 349 -1.28 -13.91 9.82
N ASP A 350 -2.20 -14.32 10.71
CA ASP A 350 -3.17 -15.40 10.52
C ASP A 350 -4.63 -14.92 10.53
N ASP A 351 -4.86 -13.64 10.22
CA ASP A 351 -6.17 -12.95 10.24
C ASP A 351 -6.79 -12.80 11.65
N PHE A 352 -6.05 -13.10 12.72
CA PHE A 352 -6.44 -12.77 14.09
C PHE A 352 -5.78 -11.47 14.55
N GLY A 353 -6.32 -10.89 15.61
CA GLY A 353 -5.69 -9.77 16.32
C GLY A 353 -5.98 -9.82 17.80
N LEU A 354 -5.05 -9.29 18.60
CA LEU A 354 -5.27 -9.00 20.01
C LEU A 354 -6.07 -7.72 20.13
N VAL A 355 -7.25 -7.82 20.74
CA VAL A 355 -8.20 -6.72 20.85
C VAL A 355 -8.70 -6.55 22.29
N GLU A 356 -9.24 -5.37 22.57
CA GLU A 356 -10.01 -5.08 23.77
C GLU A 356 -11.44 -4.71 23.37
N ASN A 357 -12.42 -5.51 23.81
CA ASN A 357 -13.83 -5.18 23.67
C ASN A 357 -14.17 -4.12 24.71
N THR A 358 -14.35 -2.87 24.28
CA THR A 358 -14.57 -1.74 25.20
C THR A 358 -15.96 -1.73 25.83
N THR A 359 -16.91 -2.48 25.27
CA THR A 359 -18.23 -2.69 25.88
C THR A 359 -18.11 -3.56 27.14
N THR A 360 -17.35 -4.64 27.05
CA THR A 360 -17.21 -5.64 28.13
C THR A 360 -15.96 -5.45 28.99
N ASN A 361 -15.02 -4.61 28.54
CA ASN A 361 -13.65 -4.46 29.07
C ASN A 361 -12.87 -5.78 29.12
N LEU A 362 -13.19 -6.71 28.22
CA LEU A 362 -12.46 -7.97 28.09
C LEU A 362 -11.42 -7.85 26.97
N ARG A 363 -10.26 -8.47 27.20
CA ARG A 363 -9.16 -8.51 26.25
C ARG A 363 -8.88 -9.95 25.85
N GLY A 364 -8.64 -10.15 24.57
CA GLY A 364 -8.33 -11.46 23.99
C GLY A 364 -8.14 -11.36 22.49
N VAL A 365 -8.03 -12.50 21.83
CA VAL A 365 -7.88 -12.58 20.38
C VAL A 365 -9.23 -12.80 19.70
N CYS A 366 -9.40 -12.23 18.52
CA CYS A 366 -10.56 -12.51 17.68
C CYS A 366 -10.17 -12.45 16.19
N PRO A 367 -10.96 -13.05 15.29
CA PRO A 367 -10.77 -12.88 13.85
C PRO A 367 -11.01 -11.41 13.46
N LEU A 368 -10.07 -10.80 12.74
CA LEU A 368 -10.20 -9.42 12.25
C LEU A 368 -11.32 -9.28 11.21
N THR A 369 -11.67 -10.38 10.52
CA THR A 369 -12.78 -10.46 9.56
C THR A 369 -14.16 -10.23 10.18
N PHE A 370 -14.27 -10.22 11.52
CA PHE A 370 -15.50 -9.94 12.25
C PHE A 370 -15.65 -8.45 12.60
N LEU A 371 -14.69 -7.61 12.20
CA LEU A 371 -14.61 -6.20 12.54
C LEU A 371 -14.73 -5.32 11.27
N THR A 372 -15.28 -4.12 11.41
CA THR A 372 -15.33 -3.08 10.38
C THR A 372 -15.15 -1.69 10.98
N GLU A 373 -14.92 -0.67 10.17
CA GLU A 373 -14.91 0.72 10.63
C GLU A 373 -16.32 1.25 10.92
N GLU A 374 -16.45 2.16 11.90
CA GLU A 374 -17.75 2.72 12.35
C GLU A 374 -18.57 3.36 11.22
N ASN A 375 -17.95 3.72 10.09
CA ASN A 375 -18.62 4.34 8.94
C ASN A 375 -19.37 3.35 8.02
N TYR A 376 -19.27 2.03 8.25
CA TYR A 376 -19.81 0.99 7.36
C TYR A 376 -21.00 0.19 7.95
N VAL A 377 -21.45 0.52 9.16
CA VAL A 377 -22.61 -0.10 9.82
C VAL A 377 -23.78 0.87 9.80
#